data_AF-A0AAD9PVJ0-F1
#
_entry.id   AF-A0AAD9PVJ0-F1
#
_cell.length_a   1.000
_cell.length_b   1.000
_cell.length_c   1.000
_cell.angle_alpha   90.00
_cell.angle_beta   90.00
_cell.angle_gamma   90.00
#
_symmetry.space_group_name_H-M   'P 1'
#
loop_
_entity.id
_entity.type
_entity.pdbx_description
1 polymer ?
#
loop_
_entity_poly.entity_id
_entity_poly.type
_entity_poly.pdbx_seq_one_letter_code
_entity_poly.pdbx_strand_id
1 'polypeptide(L)'
;MNSPLLPTQMGRPNPGRTRIADQSTLVTTILGVGVDPQATTVAIKKHTKEIEQLKREIDEKNEAILRLEKDIKKLREYNDELNVTVEFKDKEIKALKDKINTLESEKKDLQKKLRAVEVELEAVKEEVDDLKTANKATEDKNADLEEKVEKLSTKMEGMKKSLEETKDENALLKTKVQKLEDARQHIPSTGVPSEVLAALPNAMGPLETLLLYLGEMCWRIQAMMYKAVHPNSYKDKRGYKVKHIEEDIHDLKEKNQQDEANERWEALKKGLKWKGKEHLRAMQSIQRSRNVTAHPDLDEQLLLSAAEVLEGEGKLECQPSCVKELIEMWKMLHHEDPESIVMKIIQGT
;
A
#
# COMPACT_ATOMS: atom_id res chain seq x y z
N MET A 1 -38.54 42.43 9.77
CA MET A 1 -38.77 43.78 9.22
C MET A 1 -40.00 44.35 9.90
N ASN A 2 -39.78 45.35 10.75
CA ASN A 2 -40.84 46.10 11.45
C ASN A 2 -41.59 47.01 10.47
N SER A 3 -42.92 47.02 10.54
CA SER A 3 -43.79 48.20 10.35
C SER A 3 -45.27 47.82 10.48
N PRO A 4 -46.16 48.76 10.86
CA PRO A 4 -46.95 48.59 12.08
C PRO A 4 -48.46 48.49 11.86
N LEU A 5 -49.14 48.07 12.93
CA LEU A 5 -50.56 48.27 13.22
C LEU A 5 -51.00 49.71 12.87
N LEU A 6 -52.00 49.84 12.00
CA LEU A 6 -52.82 51.03 11.81
C LEU A 6 -54.30 50.66 12.01
N PRO A 7 -55.12 51.62 12.48
CA PRO A 7 -56.22 51.38 13.39
C PRO A 7 -57.51 51.07 12.64
N THR A 8 -58.38 50.30 13.29
CA THR A 8 -59.81 50.20 12.99
C THR A 8 -60.43 51.60 13.01
N GLN A 9 -60.54 52.23 11.84
CA GLN A 9 -61.40 53.39 11.65
C GLN A 9 -62.85 52.92 11.75
N MET A 10 -63.44 53.12 12.93
CA MET A 10 -64.88 53.17 13.12
C MET A 10 -65.46 54.25 12.20
N GLY A 11 -66.03 53.81 11.08
CA GLY A 11 -66.79 54.65 10.17
C GLY A 11 -68.00 55.27 10.87
N ARG A 12 -67.90 56.58 11.09
CA ARG A 12 -68.84 57.59 11.59
C ARG A 12 -70.34 57.23 11.61
N PRO A 13 -71.09 57.70 12.62
CA PRO A 13 -72.55 57.68 12.60
C PRO A 13 -73.07 58.48 11.40
N ASN A 14 -73.94 57.85 10.62
CA ASN A 14 -74.63 58.42 9.47
C ASN A 14 -75.43 59.67 9.93
N PRO A 15 -75.08 60.91 9.54
CA PRO A 15 -75.74 62.13 10.04
C PRO A 15 -77.08 62.43 9.34
N GLY A 16 -77.76 61.40 8.83
CA GLY A 16 -78.94 61.53 7.96
C GLY A 16 -80.22 60.96 8.52
N ARG A 17 -80.32 60.64 9.82
CA ARG A 17 -81.58 60.16 10.42
C ARG A 17 -82.31 61.29 11.12
N THR A 18 -82.79 62.25 10.34
CA THR A 18 -83.80 63.20 10.80
C THR A 18 -85.08 62.43 11.05
N ARG A 19 -85.56 62.49 12.29
CA ARG A 19 -86.84 61.95 12.73
C ARG A 19 -87.94 62.63 11.89
N ILE A 20 -88.58 61.89 10.98
CA ILE A 20 -89.77 62.37 10.28
C ILE A 20 -90.89 62.33 11.33
N ALA A 21 -91.10 63.47 11.98
CA ALA A 21 -92.34 63.74 12.69
C ALA A 21 -93.46 63.83 11.65
N ASP A 22 -94.63 63.29 11.99
CA ASP A 22 -95.86 63.35 11.20
C ASP A 22 -96.06 64.72 10.55
N GLN A 23 -95.97 64.76 9.22
CA GLN A 23 -96.49 65.87 8.42
C GLN A 23 -97.75 65.40 7.69
N SER A 24 -98.83 65.30 8.45
CA SER A 24 -100.21 65.27 7.93
C SER A 24 -100.79 66.69 7.81
N THR A 25 -99.98 67.74 7.94
CA THR A 25 -100.48 69.11 7.93
C THR A 25 -99.44 70.01 7.27
N LEU A 26 -99.67 70.37 6.00
CA LEU A 26 -99.23 71.62 5.32
C LEU A 26 -99.38 71.48 3.79
N VAL A 27 -100.61 71.52 3.29
CA VAL A 27 -100.89 72.10 1.97
C VAL A 27 -102.16 72.94 2.09
N THR A 28 -102.02 74.13 2.68
CA THR A 28 -102.95 75.23 2.47
C THR A 28 -102.13 76.51 2.47
N THR A 29 -102.16 77.18 1.30
CA THR A 29 -101.78 78.59 1.06
C THR A 29 -100.30 78.91 0.76
N ILE A 30 -99.95 78.88 -0.54
CA ILE A 30 -99.23 80.00 -1.19
C ILE A 30 -99.94 80.29 -2.52
N LEU A 31 -100.56 81.48 -2.59
CA LEU A 31 -101.11 82.09 -3.80
C LEU A 31 -99.96 82.57 -4.71
N GLY A 32 -100.03 82.29 -6.01
CA GLY A 32 -99.23 83.05 -6.98
C GLY A 32 -98.75 82.37 -8.26
N VAL A 33 -99.10 81.11 -8.56
CA VAL A 33 -98.99 80.52 -9.92
C VAL A 33 -100.08 79.47 -10.05
N GLY A 34 -100.92 79.53 -11.08
CA GLY A 34 -102.01 78.57 -11.29
C GLY A 34 -101.49 77.15 -11.47
N VAL A 35 -101.63 76.32 -10.43
CA VAL A 35 -101.33 74.89 -10.48
C VAL A 35 -102.54 74.14 -9.92
N ASP A 36 -103.05 73.20 -10.72
CA ASP A 36 -104.22 72.37 -10.40
C ASP A 36 -103.94 71.41 -9.22
N PRO A 37 -104.67 71.51 -8.09
CA PRO A 37 -104.53 70.63 -6.92
C PRO A 37 -104.73 69.13 -7.23
N GLN A 38 -105.52 68.82 -8.26
CA GLN A 38 -105.78 67.46 -8.70
C GLN A 38 -104.57 66.90 -9.45
N ALA A 39 -103.92 67.72 -10.30
CA ALA A 39 -102.68 67.39 -10.97
C ALA A 39 -101.51 67.15 -9.99
N THR A 40 -101.39 67.96 -8.92
CA THR A 40 -100.37 67.75 -7.88
C THR A 40 -100.59 66.45 -7.11
N THR A 41 -101.84 66.09 -6.81
CA THR A 41 -102.17 64.84 -6.10
C THR A 41 -101.84 63.60 -6.93
N VAL A 42 -102.09 63.64 -8.24
CA VAL A 42 -101.73 62.58 -9.18
C VAL A 42 -100.21 62.42 -9.29
N ALA A 43 -99.47 63.53 -9.36
CA ALA A 43 -98.01 63.51 -9.39
C ALA A 43 -97.40 62.91 -8.11
N ILE A 44 -97.93 63.27 -6.93
CA ILE A 44 -97.49 62.71 -5.64
C ILE A 44 -97.71 61.19 -5.61
N LYS A 45 -98.91 60.71 -5.99
CA LYS A 45 -99.19 59.26 -6.04
C LYS A 45 -98.26 58.51 -7.00
N LYS A 46 -97.90 59.12 -8.13
CA LYS A 46 -96.94 58.56 -9.09
C LYS A 46 -95.54 58.45 -8.47
N HIS A 47 -95.02 59.55 -7.92
CA HIS A 47 -93.72 59.55 -7.26
C HIS A 47 -93.65 58.60 -6.06
N THR A 48 -94.73 58.47 -5.26
CA THR A 48 -94.79 57.47 -4.18
C THR A 48 -94.63 56.05 -4.70
N LYS A 49 -95.28 55.69 -5.82
CA LYS A 49 -95.13 54.36 -6.44
C LYS A 49 -93.70 54.13 -6.95
N GLU A 50 -93.08 55.13 -7.56
CA GLU A 50 -91.70 55.08 -8.02
C GLU A 50 -90.73 54.91 -6.84
N ILE A 51 -90.93 55.64 -5.74
CA ILE A 51 -90.14 55.49 -4.51
C ILE A 51 -90.26 54.07 -3.95
N GLU A 52 -91.47 53.50 -3.87
CA GLU A 52 -91.66 52.14 -3.38
C GLU A 52 -91.06 51.08 -4.31
N GLN A 53 -91.05 51.31 -5.63
CA GLN A 53 -90.35 50.46 -6.57
C GLN A 53 -88.83 50.53 -6.36
N LEU A 54 -88.27 51.74 -6.28
CA LEU A 54 -86.83 51.93 -6.06
C LEU A 54 -86.37 51.34 -4.72
N LYS A 55 -87.18 51.42 -3.66
CA LYS A 55 -86.90 50.76 -2.38
C LYS A 55 -86.78 49.24 -2.54
N ARG A 56 -87.74 48.60 -3.24
CA ARG A 56 -87.66 47.16 -3.52
C ARG A 56 -86.41 46.79 -4.31
N GLU A 57 -86.07 47.56 -5.34
CA GLU A 57 -84.86 47.34 -6.13
C GLU A 57 -83.57 47.52 -5.28
N ILE A 58 -83.55 48.47 -4.36
CA ILE A 58 -82.44 48.66 -3.40
C ILE A 58 -82.34 47.45 -2.47
N ASP A 59 -83.44 46.96 -1.92
CA ASP A 59 -83.45 45.80 -1.03
C ASP A 59 -82.98 44.53 -1.74
N GLU A 60 -83.44 44.30 -2.98
CA GLU A 60 -82.97 43.18 -3.82
C GLU A 60 -81.47 43.27 -4.13
N LYS A 61 -80.98 44.47 -4.43
CA LYS A 61 -79.54 44.69 -4.66
C LYS A 61 -78.72 44.50 -3.38
N ASN A 62 -79.23 44.92 -2.22
CA ASN A 62 -78.57 44.71 -0.93
C ASN A 62 -78.45 43.21 -0.61
N GLU A 63 -79.51 42.43 -0.85
CA GLU A 63 -79.46 40.97 -0.70
C GLU A 63 -78.46 40.32 -1.65
N ALA A 64 -78.38 40.79 -2.91
CA ALA A 64 -77.37 40.32 -3.85
C ALA A 64 -75.93 40.66 -3.40
N ILE A 65 -75.71 41.87 -2.86
CA ILE A 65 -74.42 42.29 -2.30
C ILE A 65 -74.01 41.36 -1.14
N LEU A 66 -74.92 41.06 -0.21
CA LEU A 66 -74.63 40.15 0.92
C LEU A 66 -74.23 38.75 0.45
N ARG A 67 -74.86 38.23 -0.61
CA ARG A 67 -74.47 36.93 -1.21
C ARG A 67 -73.08 36.99 -1.83
N LEU A 68 -72.79 38.04 -2.61
CA LEU A 68 -71.47 38.22 -3.22
C LEU A 68 -70.37 38.39 -2.17
N GLU A 69 -70.62 39.11 -1.09
CA GLU A 69 -69.67 39.25 0.02
C GLU A 69 -69.34 37.90 0.67
N LYS A 70 -70.36 37.05 0.86
CA LYS A 70 -70.17 35.69 1.38
C LYS A 70 -69.33 34.82 0.44
N ASP A 71 -69.57 34.91 -0.86
CA ASP A 71 -68.81 34.14 -1.86
C ASP A 71 -67.38 34.65 -2.00
N ILE A 72 -67.15 35.98 -1.95
CA ILE A 72 -65.80 36.57 -1.89
C ILE A 72 -65.05 36.08 -0.66
N LYS A 73 -65.71 35.99 0.51
CA LYS A 73 -65.08 35.49 1.73
C LYS A 73 -64.63 34.04 1.57
N LYS A 74 -65.49 33.16 1.06
CA LYS A 74 -65.14 31.75 0.80
C LYS A 74 -64.01 31.61 -0.20
N LEU A 75 -64.01 32.41 -1.27
CA LEU A 75 -62.95 32.40 -2.27
C LEU A 75 -61.61 32.85 -1.67
N ARG A 76 -61.61 33.81 -0.76
CA ARG A 76 -60.39 34.22 -0.03
C ARG A 76 -59.87 33.09 0.86
N GLU A 77 -60.74 32.48 1.66
CA GLU A 77 -60.38 31.33 2.51
C GLU A 77 -59.78 30.18 1.68
N TYR A 78 -60.41 29.84 0.55
CA TYR A 78 -59.90 28.82 -0.37
C TYR A 78 -58.55 29.20 -1.00
N ASN A 79 -58.34 30.48 -1.31
CA ASN A 79 -57.06 30.96 -1.85
C ASN A 79 -55.94 30.85 -0.81
N ASP A 80 -56.24 31.21 0.45
CA ASP A 80 -55.28 31.11 1.55
C ASP A 80 -54.86 29.64 1.79
N GLU A 81 -55.81 28.69 1.77
CA GLU A 81 -55.53 27.26 1.88
C GLU A 81 -54.67 26.73 0.72
N LEU A 82 -54.97 27.16 -0.51
CA LEU A 82 -54.16 26.83 -1.68
C LEU A 82 -52.74 27.39 -1.55
N ASN A 83 -52.58 28.62 -1.09
CA ASN A 83 -51.27 29.23 -0.92
C ASN A 83 -50.41 28.46 0.10
N VAL A 84 -50.99 28.08 1.24
CA VAL A 84 -50.31 27.22 2.24
C VAL A 84 -49.88 25.88 1.62
N THR A 85 -50.76 25.27 0.82
CA THR A 85 -50.46 24.00 0.15
C THR A 85 -49.31 24.12 -0.86
N VAL A 86 -49.29 25.21 -1.63
CA VAL A 86 -48.23 25.50 -2.61
C VAL A 86 -46.90 25.69 -1.89
N GLU A 87 -46.86 26.51 -0.82
CA GLU A 87 -45.64 26.73 -0.03
C GLU A 87 -45.10 25.44 0.58
N PHE A 88 -45.98 24.55 1.05
CA PHE A 88 -45.58 23.24 1.56
C PHE A 88 -44.95 22.38 0.47
N LYS A 89 -45.59 22.28 -0.70
CA LYS A 89 -45.08 21.50 -1.83
C LYS A 89 -43.76 22.07 -2.38
N ASP A 90 -43.59 23.38 -2.38
CA ASP A 90 -42.32 24.01 -2.80
C ASP A 90 -41.17 23.65 -1.86
N LYS A 91 -41.43 23.59 -0.54
CA LYS A 91 -40.43 23.11 0.44
C LYS A 91 -40.09 21.64 0.21
N GLU A 92 -41.08 20.80 -0.06
CA GLU A 92 -40.88 19.38 -0.35
C GLU A 92 -40.06 19.18 -1.64
N ILE A 93 -40.39 19.91 -2.71
CA ILE A 93 -39.64 19.90 -3.98
C ILE A 93 -38.19 20.32 -3.74
N LYS A 94 -37.94 21.34 -2.92
CA LYS A 94 -36.58 21.79 -2.61
C LYS A 94 -35.79 20.69 -1.87
N ALA A 95 -36.39 20.07 -0.86
CA ALA A 95 -35.77 18.96 -0.12
C ALA A 95 -35.45 17.75 -1.02
N LEU A 96 -36.36 17.41 -1.94
CA LEU A 96 -36.15 16.34 -2.91
C LEU A 96 -35.02 16.68 -3.90
N LYS A 97 -34.94 17.92 -4.37
CA LYS A 97 -33.82 18.38 -5.24
C LYS A 97 -32.48 18.27 -4.52
N ASP A 98 -32.38 18.68 -3.26
CA ASP A 98 -31.15 18.57 -2.47
C ASP A 98 -30.73 17.11 -2.28
N LYS A 99 -31.70 16.22 -2.04
CA LYS A 99 -31.45 14.77 -1.96
C LYS A 99 -30.97 14.18 -3.29
N ILE A 100 -31.56 14.59 -4.42
CA ILE A 100 -31.12 14.17 -5.77
C ILE A 100 -29.67 14.61 -6.01
N ASN A 101 -29.33 15.86 -5.73
CA ASN A 101 -27.97 16.38 -5.90
C ASN A 101 -26.94 15.60 -5.06
N THR A 102 -27.31 15.26 -3.82
CA THR A 102 -26.47 14.44 -2.94
C THR A 102 -26.24 13.05 -3.53
N LEU A 103 -27.30 12.35 -3.95
CA LEU A 103 -27.22 11.04 -4.57
C LEU A 103 -26.42 11.05 -5.89
N GLU A 104 -26.55 12.11 -6.69
CA GLU A 104 -25.75 12.28 -7.91
C GLU A 104 -24.26 12.44 -7.63
N SER A 105 -23.91 13.15 -6.55
CA SER A 105 -22.52 13.28 -6.11
C SER A 105 -21.94 11.94 -5.63
N GLU A 106 -22.68 11.22 -4.79
CA GLU A 106 -22.30 9.88 -4.31
C GLU A 106 -22.14 8.89 -5.47
N LYS A 107 -23.05 8.92 -6.46
CA LYS A 107 -22.95 8.10 -7.67
C LYS A 107 -21.66 8.38 -8.43
N LYS A 108 -21.28 9.65 -8.61
CA LYS A 108 -20.04 10.02 -9.30
C LYS A 108 -18.81 9.53 -8.54
N ASP A 109 -18.82 9.63 -7.22
CA ASP A 109 -17.70 9.17 -6.39
C ASP A 109 -17.58 7.64 -6.38
N LEU A 110 -18.70 6.92 -6.31
CA LEU A 110 -18.72 5.46 -6.47
C LEU A 110 -18.23 5.03 -7.85
N GLN A 111 -18.61 5.73 -8.92
CA GLN A 111 -18.09 5.46 -10.27
C GLN A 111 -16.57 5.66 -10.37
N LYS A 112 -16.02 6.69 -9.73
CA LYS A 112 -14.56 6.89 -9.67
C LYS A 112 -13.86 5.76 -8.91
N LYS A 113 -14.40 5.38 -7.75
CA LYS A 113 -13.86 4.26 -6.95
C LYS A 113 -13.90 2.95 -7.73
N LEU A 114 -14.99 2.67 -8.44
CA LEU A 114 -15.11 1.47 -9.27
C LEU A 114 -14.02 1.43 -10.35
N ARG A 115 -13.81 2.54 -11.08
CA ARG A 115 -12.74 2.62 -12.08
C ARG A 115 -11.35 2.42 -11.50
N ALA A 116 -11.09 2.95 -10.29
CA ALA A 116 -9.81 2.74 -9.62
C ALA A 116 -9.58 1.25 -9.31
N VAL A 117 -10.60 0.58 -8.75
CA VAL A 117 -10.54 -0.86 -8.46
C VAL A 117 -10.40 -1.70 -9.74
N GLU A 118 -11.05 -1.31 -10.84
CA GLU A 118 -10.88 -1.99 -12.14
C GLU A 118 -9.42 -1.91 -12.64
N VAL A 119 -8.77 -0.75 -12.49
CA VAL A 119 -7.35 -0.57 -12.85
C VAL A 119 -6.43 -1.41 -11.96
N GLU A 120 -6.66 -1.40 -10.65
CA GLU A 120 -5.89 -2.23 -9.70
C GLU A 120 -6.06 -3.72 -10.01
N LEU A 121 -7.27 -4.16 -10.38
CA LEU A 121 -7.55 -5.55 -10.72
C LEU A 121 -6.80 -6.00 -11.99
N GLU A 122 -6.73 -5.15 -13.02
CA GLU A 122 -5.95 -5.47 -14.22
C GLU A 122 -4.45 -5.51 -13.93
N ALA A 123 -3.92 -4.61 -13.11
CA ALA A 123 -2.52 -4.66 -12.68
C ALA A 123 -2.18 -5.96 -11.93
N VAL A 124 -3.07 -6.41 -11.03
CA VAL A 124 -2.90 -7.68 -10.31
C VAL A 124 -2.98 -8.88 -11.26
N LYS A 125 -3.85 -8.85 -12.27
CA LYS A 125 -3.89 -9.91 -13.29
C LYS A 125 -2.60 -10.00 -14.09
N GLU A 126 -2.04 -8.87 -14.51
CA GLU A 126 -0.74 -8.83 -15.20
C GLU A 126 0.36 -9.41 -14.30
N GLU A 127 0.41 -9.04 -13.02
CA GLU A 127 1.38 -9.60 -12.06
C GLU A 127 1.22 -11.12 -11.88
N VAL A 128 -0.01 -11.62 -11.84
CA VAL A 128 -0.28 -13.07 -11.77
C VAL A 128 0.23 -13.79 -13.02
N ASP A 129 0.03 -13.22 -14.20
CA ASP A 129 0.54 -13.80 -15.45
C ASP A 129 2.08 -13.80 -15.49
N ASP A 130 2.72 -12.70 -15.05
CA ASP A 130 4.17 -12.62 -14.92
C ASP A 130 4.72 -13.65 -13.92
N LEU A 131 4.09 -13.79 -12.75
CA LEU A 131 4.46 -14.80 -11.77
C LEU A 131 4.31 -16.22 -12.34
N LYS A 132 3.25 -16.48 -13.10
CA LYS A 132 3.02 -17.78 -13.73
C LYS A 132 4.08 -18.12 -14.77
N THR A 133 4.50 -17.15 -15.58
CA THR A 133 5.60 -17.36 -16.55
C THR A 133 6.94 -17.57 -15.84
N ALA A 134 7.22 -16.80 -14.78
CA ALA A 134 8.40 -16.97 -13.96
C ALA A 134 8.43 -18.35 -13.28
N ASN A 135 7.28 -18.84 -12.81
CA ASN A 135 7.18 -20.14 -12.14
C ASN A 135 7.45 -21.30 -13.11
N LYS A 136 6.91 -21.24 -14.33
CA LYS A 136 7.24 -22.20 -15.39
C LYS A 136 8.74 -22.21 -15.70
N ALA A 137 9.35 -21.03 -15.83
CA ALA A 137 10.79 -20.93 -16.08
C ALA A 137 11.64 -21.46 -14.91
N THR A 138 11.13 -21.45 -13.67
CA THR A 138 11.80 -22.11 -12.54
C THR A 138 11.59 -23.62 -12.53
N GLU A 139 10.41 -24.12 -12.91
CA GLU A 139 10.15 -25.55 -13.07
C GLU A 139 11.09 -26.15 -14.14
N ASP A 140 11.22 -25.50 -15.30
CA ASP A 140 12.15 -25.93 -16.36
C ASP A 140 13.61 -25.99 -15.88
N LYS A 141 14.04 -25.00 -15.09
CA LYS A 141 15.40 -24.98 -14.51
C LYS A 141 15.60 -26.07 -13.47
N ASN A 142 14.57 -26.40 -12.69
CA ASN A 142 14.64 -27.48 -11.72
C ASN A 142 14.75 -28.84 -12.44
N ALA A 143 14.00 -29.05 -13.52
CA ALA A 143 14.12 -30.26 -14.34
C ALA A 143 15.53 -30.41 -14.95
N ASP A 144 16.11 -29.34 -15.50
CA ASP A 144 17.49 -29.36 -16.02
C ASP A 144 18.54 -29.63 -14.92
N LEU A 145 18.32 -29.12 -13.70
CA LEU A 145 19.18 -29.40 -12.55
C LEU A 145 19.06 -30.87 -12.09
N GLU A 146 17.85 -31.42 -12.03
CA GLU A 146 17.63 -32.84 -11.72
C GLU A 146 18.37 -33.74 -12.73
N GLU A 147 18.26 -33.46 -14.03
CA GLU A 147 18.97 -34.20 -15.07
C GLU A 147 20.50 -34.13 -14.89
N LYS A 148 21.03 -32.95 -14.55
CA LYS A 148 22.46 -32.78 -14.28
C LYS A 148 22.92 -33.54 -13.03
N VAL A 149 22.12 -33.54 -11.98
CA VAL A 149 22.42 -34.30 -10.75
C VAL A 149 22.44 -35.80 -11.05
N GLU A 150 21.49 -36.31 -11.83
CA GLU A 150 21.47 -37.72 -12.23
C GLU A 150 22.70 -38.10 -13.08
N LYS A 151 23.09 -37.24 -14.03
CA LYS A 151 24.33 -37.41 -14.83
C LYS A 151 25.60 -37.38 -13.99
N LEU A 152 25.66 -36.55 -12.95
CA LEU A 152 26.82 -36.52 -12.05
C LEU A 152 26.85 -37.74 -11.13
N SER A 153 25.69 -38.18 -10.63
CA SER A 153 25.56 -39.38 -9.81
C SER A 153 26.04 -40.63 -10.55
N THR A 154 25.62 -40.81 -11.80
CA THR A 154 26.07 -41.92 -12.66
C THR A 154 27.59 -41.88 -12.92
N LYS A 155 28.17 -40.69 -13.16
CA LYS A 155 29.63 -40.53 -13.28
C LYS A 155 30.37 -40.83 -11.98
N MET A 156 29.83 -40.41 -10.84
CA MET A 156 30.43 -40.65 -9.53
C MET A 156 30.46 -42.15 -9.20
N GLU A 157 29.40 -42.88 -9.50
CA GLU A 157 29.38 -44.34 -9.35
C GLU A 157 30.41 -45.03 -10.27
N GLY A 158 30.55 -44.56 -11.52
CA GLY A 158 31.59 -45.03 -12.43
C GLY A 158 33.01 -44.77 -11.91
N MET A 159 33.28 -43.57 -11.41
CA MET A 159 34.56 -43.24 -10.77
C MET A 159 34.84 -44.09 -9.54
N LYS A 160 33.82 -44.32 -8.70
CA LYS A 160 33.93 -45.16 -7.50
C LYS A 160 34.32 -46.59 -7.85
N LYS A 161 33.73 -47.16 -8.91
CA LYS A 161 34.12 -48.48 -9.41
C LYS A 161 35.56 -48.51 -9.91
N SER A 162 35.96 -47.53 -10.71
CA SER A 162 37.34 -47.42 -11.20
C SER A 162 38.35 -47.24 -10.05
N LEU A 163 37.99 -46.49 -9.01
CA LEU A 163 38.81 -46.33 -7.82
C LEU A 163 39.02 -47.67 -7.09
N GLU A 164 37.97 -48.47 -6.93
CA GLU A 164 38.09 -49.80 -6.30
C GLU A 164 38.98 -50.73 -7.15
N GLU A 165 38.81 -50.74 -8.47
CA GLU A 165 39.69 -51.49 -9.39
C GLU A 165 41.16 -51.08 -9.22
N THR A 166 41.46 -49.77 -9.18
CA THR A 166 42.85 -49.30 -8.97
C THR A 166 43.39 -49.64 -7.59
N LYS A 167 42.53 -49.68 -6.56
CA LYS A 167 42.91 -50.04 -5.19
C LYS A 167 43.26 -51.52 -5.09
N ASP A 168 42.48 -52.38 -5.74
CA ASP A 168 42.76 -53.82 -5.86
C ASP A 168 44.06 -54.08 -6.63
N GLU A 169 44.27 -53.39 -7.75
CA GLU A 169 45.54 -53.43 -8.49
C GLU A 169 46.73 -52.97 -7.63
N ASN A 170 46.56 -51.89 -6.86
CA ASN A 170 47.59 -51.41 -5.94
C ASN A 170 47.89 -52.42 -4.83
N ALA A 171 46.87 -53.09 -4.27
CA ALA A 171 47.05 -54.13 -3.28
C ALA A 171 47.84 -55.33 -3.85
N LEU A 172 47.54 -55.73 -5.09
CA LEU A 172 48.25 -56.77 -5.81
C LEU A 172 49.71 -56.37 -6.11
N LEU A 173 49.94 -55.13 -6.55
CA LEU A 173 51.28 -54.59 -6.77
C LEU A 173 52.07 -54.53 -5.48
N LYS A 174 51.45 -54.10 -4.37
CA LYS A 174 52.08 -54.06 -3.05
C LYS A 174 52.51 -55.46 -2.59
N THR A 175 51.71 -56.50 -2.85
CA THR A 175 52.12 -57.88 -2.58
C THR A 175 53.28 -58.33 -3.47
N LYS A 176 53.31 -57.93 -4.74
CA LYS A 176 54.44 -58.22 -5.64
C LYS A 176 55.72 -57.50 -5.19
N VAL A 177 55.62 -56.24 -4.79
CA VAL A 177 56.74 -55.46 -4.25
C VAL A 177 57.27 -56.09 -2.97
N GLN A 178 56.40 -56.49 -2.03
CA GLN A 178 56.82 -57.18 -0.82
C GLN A 178 57.60 -58.46 -1.13
N LYS A 179 57.10 -59.30 -2.07
CA LYS A 179 57.81 -60.51 -2.52
C LYS A 179 59.19 -60.20 -3.12
N LEU A 180 59.32 -59.08 -3.84
CA LEU A 180 60.59 -58.63 -4.41
C LEU A 180 61.53 -58.06 -3.33
N GLU A 181 61.02 -57.36 -2.33
CA GLU A 181 61.78 -56.89 -1.17
C GLU A 181 62.28 -58.06 -0.30
N ASP A 182 61.43 -59.05 -0.05
CA ASP A 182 61.81 -60.29 0.64
C ASP A 182 62.89 -61.04 -0.15
N ALA A 183 62.79 -61.08 -1.49
CA ALA A 183 63.84 -61.64 -2.35
C ALA A 183 65.14 -60.80 -2.32
N ARG A 184 65.03 -59.48 -2.09
CA ARG A 184 66.17 -58.56 -1.98
C ARG A 184 66.90 -58.65 -0.63
N GLN A 185 66.25 -59.10 0.44
CA GLN A 185 66.87 -59.34 1.75
C GLN A 185 67.94 -60.46 1.74
N HIS A 186 68.04 -61.26 0.66
CA HIS A 186 69.09 -62.28 0.47
C HIS A 186 70.33 -61.81 -0.32
N ILE A 187 70.55 -60.50 -0.49
CA ILE A 187 71.72 -59.92 -1.17
C ILE A 187 72.42 -58.94 -0.20
N PRO A 188 73.74 -59.06 0.06
CA PRO A 188 74.40 -58.22 1.05
C PRO A 188 74.64 -56.78 0.56
N SER A 189 74.12 -55.85 1.36
CA SER A 189 74.56 -54.49 1.69
C SER A 189 75.06 -53.53 0.60
N THR A 190 74.37 -52.40 0.47
CA THR A 190 75.01 -51.08 0.68
C THR A 190 73.93 -50.03 0.94
N GLY A 191 74.03 -49.37 2.08
CA GLY A 191 73.07 -48.39 2.55
C GLY A 191 73.19 -47.04 1.86
N VAL A 192 72.05 -46.39 1.68
CA VAL A 192 71.92 -44.92 1.70
C VAL A 192 70.61 -44.62 2.44
N PRO A 193 70.61 -43.79 3.49
CA PRO A 193 69.38 -43.34 4.12
C PRO A 193 68.75 -42.26 3.24
N SER A 194 67.59 -42.54 2.66
CA SER A 194 66.74 -41.49 2.09
C SER A 194 65.73 -41.11 3.16
N GLU A 195 66.04 -40.04 3.88
CA GLU A 195 65.08 -39.31 4.70
C GLU A 195 63.84 -39.01 3.86
N VAL A 196 62.71 -39.52 4.33
CA VAL A 196 61.39 -39.17 3.85
C VAL A 196 61.21 -37.69 4.16
N LEU A 197 61.17 -36.86 3.12
CA LEU A 197 60.52 -35.55 3.18
C LEU A 197 59.06 -35.81 3.56
N ALA A 198 58.77 -35.75 4.86
CA ALA A 198 57.42 -35.55 5.34
C ALA A 198 57.01 -34.16 4.88
N ALA A 199 56.21 -34.12 3.81
CA ALA A 199 55.57 -32.91 3.36
C ALA A 199 54.75 -32.32 4.53
N LEU A 200 55.10 -31.10 4.93
CA LEU A 200 54.16 -30.22 5.61
C LEU A 200 52.88 -30.13 4.76
N PRO A 201 51.68 -30.26 5.32
CA PRO A 201 50.48 -29.73 4.70
C PRO A 201 50.38 -28.24 5.02
N ASN A 202 51.36 -27.41 4.62
CA ASN A 202 51.30 -25.96 4.81
C ASN A 202 51.74 -25.21 3.55
N ALA A 203 51.05 -25.53 2.46
CA ALA A 203 50.65 -24.53 1.49
C ALA A 203 49.23 -24.92 1.09
N MET A 204 48.27 -24.02 1.33
CA MET A 204 46.92 -24.13 0.81
C MET A 204 47.01 -24.61 -0.64
N GLY A 205 46.34 -25.71 -1.00
CA GLY A 205 46.53 -26.32 -2.31
C GLY A 205 46.25 -25.33 -3.45
N PRO A 206 46.77 -25.61 -4.68
CA PRO A 206 46.56 -24.73 -5.82
C PRO A 206 45.07 -24.42 -6.07
N LEU A 207 44.19 -25.36 -5.75
CA LEU A 207 42.75 -25.24 -5.99
C LEU A 207 42.05 -24.31 -4.98
N GLU A 208 42.37 -24.47 -3.70
CA GLU A 208 41.83 -23.68 -2.59
C GLU A 208 42.25 -22.22 -2.73
N THR A 209 43.50 -21.98 -3.12
CA THR A 209 44.02 -20.64 -3.41
C THR A 209 43.27 -19.97 -4.57
N LEU A 210 42.94 -20.72 -5.63
CA LEU A 210 42.16 -20.21 -6.77
C LEU A 210 40.72 -19.85 -6.37
N LEU A 211 40.10 -20.63 -5.49
CA LEU A 211 38.76 -20.34 -4.95
C LEU A 211 38.75 -19.06 -4.12
N LEU A 212 39.81 -18.81 -3.32
CA LEU A 212 39.96 -17.56 -2.59
C LEU A 212 40.03 -16.35 -3.53
N TYR A 213 40.81 -16.43 -4.62
CA TYR A 213 40.91 -15.35 -5.60
C TYR A 213 39.59 -15.07 -6.32
N LEU A 214 38.86 -16.12 -6.72
CA LEU A 214 37.56 -15.95 -7.36
C LEU A 214 36.53 -15.34 -6.39
N GLY A 215 36.53 -15.76 -5.13
CA GLY A 215 35.66 -15.17 -4.10
C GLY A 215 35.97 -13.69 -3.83
N GLU A 216 37.24 -13.35 -3.72
CA GLU A 216 37.72 -11.97 -3.57
C GLU A 216 37.35 -11.10 -4.79
N MET A 217 37.49 -11.63 -6.00
CA MET A 217 37.05 -10.96 -7.22
C MET A 217 35.56 -10.63 -7.17
N CYS A 218 34.70 -11.59 -6.80
CA CYS A 218 33.26 -11.35 -6.68
C CYS A 218 32.95 -10.26 -5.63
N TRP A 219 33.68 -10.25 -4.51
CA TRP A 219 33.53 -9.21 -3.48
C TRP A 219 33.90 -7.83 -4.02
N ARG A 220 35.02 -7.73 -4.75
CA ARG A 220 35.46 -6.48 -5.39
C ARG A 220 34.50 -5.99 -6.46
N ILE A 221 33.92 -6.89 -7.27
CA ILE A 221 32.91 -6.51 -8.27
C ILE A 221 31.73 -5.81 -7.58
N GLN A 222 31.21 -6.37 -6.48
CA GLN A 222 30.10 -5.77 -5.74
C GLN A 222 30.46 -4.40 -5.15
N ALA A 223 31.68 -4.25 -4.62
CA ALA A 223 32.17 -2.98 -4.11
C ALA A 223 32.32 -1.92 -5.23
N MET A 224 32.87 -2.31 -6.39
CA MET A 224 33.01 -1.43 -7.55
C MET A 224 31.65 -1.02 -8.12
N MET A 225 30.69 -1.95 -8.20
CA MET A 225 29.32 -1.65 -8.63
C MET A 225 28.64 -0.66 -7.68
N TYR A 226 28.77 -0.86 -6.37
CA TYR A 226 28.24 0.07 -5.39
C TYR A 226 28.87 1.45 -5.53
N LYS A 227 30.20 1.53 -5.67
CA LYS A 227 30.91 2.80 -5.87
C LYS A 227 30.47 3.54 -7.13
N ALA A 228 30.16 2.81 -8.20
CA ALA A 228 29.70 3.40 -9.46
C ALA A 228 28.30 4.02 -9.36
N VAL A 229 27.42 3.43 -8.55
CA VAL A 229 26.06 3.96 -8.31
C VAL A 229 26.09 5.06 -7.25
N HIS A 230 26.75 4.79 -6.13
CA HIS A 230 26.81 5.63 -4.93
C HIS A 230 28.25 6.08 -4.60
N PRO A 231 28.90 6.90 -5.44
CA PRO A 231 30.31 7.28 -5.26
C PRO A 231 30.55 8.05 -3.96
N ASN A 232 29.58 8.86 -3.52
CA ASN A 232 29.68 9.69 -2.32
C ASN A 232 29.45 8.90 -1.02
N SER A 233 28.75 7.76 -1.09
CA SER A 233 28.42 6.91 0.07
C SER A 233 29.36 5.69 0.20
N TYR A 234 30.29 5.54 -0.74
CA TYR A 234 31.25 4.43 -0.74
C TYR A 234 32.32 4.60 0.34
N LYS A 235 32.55 3.52 1.11
CA LYS A 235 33.55 3.40 2.16
C LYS A 235 34.40 2.17 1.90
N ASP A 236 35.72 2.37 1.87
CA ASP A 236 36.66 1.27 1.66
C ASP A 236 36.51 0.20 2.77
N LYS A 237 36.75 -1.07 2.43
CA LYS A 237 36.63 -2.24 3.33
C LYS A 237 35.21 -2.59 3.83
N ARG A 238 34.14 -1.92 3.40
CA ARG A 238 32.76 -2.33 3.72
C ARG A 238 32.28 -3.45 2.79
N GLY A 239 31.57 -4.43 3.36
CA GLY A 239 30.98 -5.54 2.62
C GLY A 239 29.74 -5.14 1.83
N TYR A 240 29.92 -4.55 0.65
CA TYR A 240 28.80 -4.20 -0.24
C TYR A 240 28.22 -5.42 -0.95
N LYS A 241 26.90 -5.43 -1.10
CA LYS A 241 26.13 -6.43 -1.83
C LYS A 241 25.24 -5.72 -2.82
N VAL A 242 24.86 -6.41 -3.89
CA VAL A 242 23.94 -5.85 -4.91
C VAL A 242 22.63 -5.39 -4.27
N LYS A 243 22.10 -6.13 -3.29
CA LYS A 243 20.92 -5.73 -2.52
C LYS A 243 21.09 -4.37 -1.82
N HIS A 244 22.28 -4.09 -1.27
CA HIS A 244 22.53 -2.80 -0.61
C HIS A 244 22.51 -1.65 -1.62
N ILE A 245 22.85 -1.89 -2.89
CA ILE A 245 22.75 -0.87 -3.95
C ILE A 245 21.28 -0.50 -4.15
N GLU A 246 20.41 -1.51 -4.29
CA GLU A 246 18.97 -1.34 -4.53
C GLU A 246 18.26 -0.71 -3.31
N GLU A 247 18.54 -1.22 -2.12
CA GLU A 247 18.04 -0.67 -0.84
C GLU A 247 18.48 0.78 -0.65
N ASP A 248 19.77 1.09 -0.84
CA ASP A 248 20.27 2.45 -0.67
C ASP A 248 19.77 3.42 -1.74
N ILE A 249 19.37 2.96 -2.95
CA ILE A 249 18.66 3.82 -3.92
C ILE A 249 17.24 4.11 -3.43
N HIS A 250 16.54 3.10 -2.91
CA HIS A 250 15.18 3.23 -2.41
C HIS A 250 15.11 4.20 -1.22
N ASP A 251 16.09 4.16 -0.32
CA ASP A 251 16.11 4.93 0.91
C ASP A 251 16.60 6.39 0.74
N LEU A 252 16.93 6.81 -0.49
CA LEU A 252 17.27 8.21 -0.79
C LEU A 252 16.05 9.12 -0.59
N LYS A 253 16.20 10.11 0.29
CA LYS A 253 15.13 11.07 0.63
C LYS A 253 14.81 12.03 -0.52
N GLU A 254 15.80 12.38 -1.33
CA GLU A 254 15.65 13.32 -2.42
C GLU A 254 15.36 12.60 -3.74
N LYS A 255 14.20 12.90 -4.34
CA LYS A 255 13.77 12.28 -5.61
C LYS A 255 14.78 12.46 -6.74
N ASN A 256 15.40 13.65 -6.85
CA ASN A 256 16.39 13.90 -7.90
C ASN A 256 17.63 13.01 -7.74
N GLN A 257 18.10 12.79 -6.51
CA GLN A 257 19.26 11.91 -6.25
C GLN A 257 18.90 10.43 -6.49
N GLN A 258 17.66 10.06 -6.16
CA GLN A 258 17.13 8.72 -6.43
C GLN A 258 17.04 8.43 -7.93
N ASP A 259 16.53 9.38 -8.72
CA ASP A 259 16.43 9.26 -10.17
C ASP A 259 17.83 9.15 -10.82
N GLU A 260 18.79 9.96 -10.37
CA GLU A 260 20.19 9.89 -10.83
C GLU A 260 20.86 8.56 -10.47
N ALA A 261 20.66 8.06 -9.25
CA ALA A 261 21.21 6.78 -8.81
C ALA A 261 20.58 5.60 -9.58
N ASN A 262 19.27 5.66 -9.86
CA ASN A 262 18.58 4.70 -10.73
C ASN A 262 19.14 4.72 -12.16
N GLU A 263 19.32 5.90 -12.75
CA GLU A 263 19.89 6.03 -14.09
C GLU A 263 21.30 5.43 -14.16
N ARG A 264 22.16 5.74 -13.17
CA ARG A 264 23.50 5.13 -13.05
C ARG A 264 23.43 3.63 -12.91
N TRP A 265 22.48 3.10 -12.12
CA TRP A 265 22.31 1.67 -11.93
C TRP A 265 21.88 0.96 -13.23
N GLU A 266 20.91 1.52 -13.96
CA GLU A 266 20.47 0.97 -15.25
C GLU A 266 21.58 1.05 -16.31
N ALA A 267 22.28 2.18 -16.39
CA ALA A 267 23.41 2.35 -17.30
C ALA A 267 24.53 1.35 -17.00
N LEU A 268 24.87 1.16 -15.72
CA LEU A 268 25.87 0.20 -15.28
C LEU A 268 25.46 -1.24 -15.61
N LYS A 269 24.21 -1.62 -15.32
CA LYS A 269 23.67 -2.95 -15.66
C LYS A 269 23.77 -3.22 -17.16
N LYS A 270 23.38 -2.24 -17.99
CA LYS A 270 23.48 -2.33 -19.45
C LYS A 270 24.93 -2.46 -19.92
N GLY A 271 25.83 -1.62 -19.41
CA GLY A 271 27.25 -1.61 -19.79
C GLY A 271 27.97 -2.92 -19.42
N LEU A 272 27.67 -3.48 -18.25
CA LEU A 272 28.24 -4.74 -17.78
C LEU A 272 27.55 -5.99 -18.35
N LYS A 273 26.50 -5.83 -19.17
CA LYS A 273 25.63 -6.93 -19.63
C LYS A 273 25.15 -7.77 -18.44
N TRP A 274 24.71 -7.08 -17.38
CA TRP A 274 24.34 -7.69 -16.12
C TRP A 274 23.11 -8.58 -16.26
N LYS A 275 23.27 -9.89 -16.08
CA LYS A 275 22.19 -10.89 -16.22
C LYS A 275 21.33 -11.07 -14.95
N GLY A 276 21.29 -10.06 -14.08
CA GLY A 276 20.48 -10.10 -12.86
C GLY A 276 20.79 -11.30 -11.97
N LYS A 277 19.81 -12.21 -11.86
CA LYS A 277 19.85 -13.39 -10.99
C LYS A 277 20.98 -14.37 -11.34
N GLU A 278 21.39 -14.50 -12.60
CA GLU A 278 22.44 -15.45 -13.00
C GLU A 278 23.81 -15.08 -12.44
N HIS A 279 24.27 -13.85 -12.68
CA HIS A 279 25.54 -13.36 -12.13
C HIS A 279 25.49 -13.30 -10.60
N LEU A 280 24.35 -12.91 -10.02
CA LEU A 280 24.19 -12.90 -8.57
C LEU A 280 24.34 -14.31 -7.96
N ARG A 281 23.69 -15.32 -8.54
CA ARG A 281 23.81 -16.72 -8.10
C ARG A 281 25.22 -17.26 -8.27
N ALA A 282 25.87 -16.96 -9.40
CA ALA A 282 27.25 -17.37 -9.66
C ALA A 282 28.21 -16.77 -8.63
N MET A 283 28.13 -15.46 -8.38
CA MET A 283 28.94 -14.80 -7.35
C MET A 283 28.65 -15.36 -5.95
N GLN A 284 27.39 -15.59 -5.59
CA GLN A 284 27.03 -16.17 -4.30
C GLN A 284 27.55 -17.60 -4.13
N SER A 285 27.56 -18.40 -5.20
CA SER A 285 28.09 -19.76 -5.19
C SER A 285 29.61 -19.74 -4.97
N ILE A 286 30.32 -18.91 -5.74
CA ILE A 286 31.78 -18.73 -5.62
C ILE A 286 32.13 -18.19 -4.23
N GLN A 287 31.41 -17.19 -3.73
CA GLN A 287 31.63 -16.63 -2.39
C GLN A 287 31.31 -17.64 -1.27
N ARG A 288 30.28 -18.49 -1.42
CA ARG A 288 30.01 -19.57 -0.46
C ARG A 288 31.14 -20.60 -0.43
N SER A 289 31.62 -21.02 -1.60
CA SER A 289 32.78 -21.91 -1.70
C SER A 289 34.03 -21.28 -1.07
N ARG A 290 34.31 -20.01 -1.36
CA ARG A 290 35.38 -19.24 -0.70
C ARG A 290 35.23 -19.20 0.82
N ASN A 291 34.02 -18.99 1.33
CA ASN A 291 33.78 -18.97 2.78
C ASN A 291 34.05 -20.32 3.41
N VAL A 292 33.65 -21.44 2.77
CA VAL A 292 33.97 -22.80 3.25
C VAL A 292 35.49 -23.02 3.27
N THR A 293 36.21 -22.56 2.23
CA THR A 293 37.68 -22.67 2.16
C THR A 293 38.40 -21.76 3.16
N ALA A 294 37.89 -20.54 3.38
CA ALA A 294 38.49 -19.56 4.29
C ALA A 294 38.12 -19.80 5.77
N HIS A 295 37.00 -20.47 6.02
CA HIS A 295 36.46 -20.78 7.34
C HIS A 295 36.04 -22.25 7.37
N PRO A 296 37.00 -23.19 7.47
CA PRO A 296 36.70 -24.60 7.61
C PRO A 296 36.02 -24.88 8.96
N ASP A 297 35.28 -25.98 9.05
CA ASP A 297 34.72 -26.46 10.31
C ASP A 297 35.87 -26.70 11.30
N LEU A 298 35.73 -26.08 12.47
CA LEU A 298 36.74 -26.15 13.51
C LEU A 298 36.58 -27.44 14.29
N ASP A 299 37.68 -28.16 14.44
CA ASP A 299 37.79 -29.34 15.27
C ASP A 299 38.82 -29.08 16.38
N GLU A 300 38.58 -29.63 17.57
CA GLU A 300 39.46 -29.44 18.73
C GLU A 300 40.87 -29.97 18.45
N GLN A 301 41.00 -31.14 17.81
CA GLN A 301 42.31 -31.70 17.49
C GLN A 301 43.02 -30.86 16.43
N LEU A 302 42.27 -30.34 15.46
CA LEU A 302 42.81 -29.45 14.43
C LEU A 302 43.33 -28.13 15.03
N LEU A 303 42.57 -27.54 15.96
CA LEU A 303 42.96 -26.30 16.64
C LEU A 303 44.21 -26.48 17.52
N LEU A 304 44.27 -27.59 18.27
CA LEU A 304 45.44 -27.93 19.08
C LEU A 304 46.68 -28.17 18.20
N SER A 305 46.52 -28.93 17.12
CA SER A 305 47.60 -29.19 16.15
C SER A 305 48.09 -27.91 15.48
N ALA A 306 47.19 -27.00 15.12
CA ALA A 306 47.54 -25.70 14.54
C ALA A 306 48.30 -24.81 15.53
N ALA A 307 47.90 -24.79 16.80
CA ALA A 307 48.59 -24.04 17.84
C ALA A 307 50.04 -24.53 18.04
N GLU A 308 50.24 -25.86 18.10
CA GLU A 308 51.56 -26.48 18.24
C GLU A 308 52.47 -26.17 17.03
N VAL A 309 51.93 -26.21 15.81
CA VAL A 309 52.70 -25.88 14.60
C VAL A 309 53.09 -24.40 14.57
N LEU A 310 52.18 -23.48 14.91
CA LEU A 310 52.48 -22.04 14.92
C LEU A 310 53.44 -21.63 16.03
N GLU A 311 53.37 -22.32 17.17
CA GLU A 311 54.36 -22.20 18.26
C GLU A 311 55.73 -22.69 17.78
N GLY A 312 55.80 -23.85 17.13
CA GLY A 312 57.02 -24.40 16.55
C GLY A 312 57.64 -23.54 15.43
N GLU A 313 56.82 -22.87 14.63
CA GLU A 313 57.26 -21.93 13.58
C GLU A 313 57.57 -20.51 14.11
N GLY A 314 57.29 -20.22 15.39
CA GLY A 314 57.51 -18.90 15.99
C GLY A 314 56.65 -17.78 15.42
N LYS A 315 55.51 -18.13 14.79
CA LYS A 315 54.55 -17.18 14.20
C LYS A 315 53.42 -16.78 15.15
N LEU A 316 53.40 -17.38 16.35
CA LEU A 316 52.43 -17.08 17.38
C LEU A 316 52.93 -15.90 18.23
N GLU A 317 52.28 -14.74 18.13
CA GLU A 317 52.67 -13.53 18.88
C GLU A 317 52.24 -13.56 20.36
N CYS A 318 51.48 -14.58 20.78
CA CYS A 318 50.96 -14.72 22.14
C CYS A 318 51.57 -15.93 22.88
N GLN A 319 51.36 -15.99 24.20
CA GLN A 319 51.78 -17.13 25.00
C GLN A 319 50.97 -18.39 24.61
N PRO A 320 51.61 -19.55 24.41
CA PRO A 320 50.94 -20.79 24.01
C PRO A 320 49.84 -21.26 24.97
N SER A 321 49.98 -20.96 26.27
CA SER A 321 48.94 -21.25 27.28
C SER A 321 47.63 -20.49 27.00
N CYS A 322 47.73 -19.25 26.53
CA CYS A 322 46.57 -18.42 26.19
C CYS A 322 45.79 -19.01 25.00
N VAL A 323 46.48 -19.60 24.02
CA VAL A 323 45.81 -20.26 22.88
C VAL A 323 45.08 -21.52 23.34
N LYS A 324 45.66 -22.31 24.26
CA LYS A 324 44.98 -23.49 24.82
C LYS A 324 43.73 -23.09 25.61
N GLU A 325 43.80 -22.05 26.43
CA GLU A 325 42.64 -21.49 27.14
C GLU A 325 41.55 -21.02 26.17
N LEU A 326 41.92 -20.35 25.07
CA LEU A 326 40.97 -19.92 24.04
C LEU A 326 40.28 -21.10 23.33
N ILE A 327 41.00 -22.21 23.11
CA ILE A 327 40.43 -23.44 22.53
C ILE A 327 39.41 -24.07 23.51
N GLU A 328 39.72 -24.09 24.81
CA GLU A 328 38.78 -24.56 25.84
C GLU A 328 37.53 -23.68 25.93
N MET A 329 37.68 -22.35 25.89
CA MET A 329 36.55 -21.42 25.83
C MET A 329 35.67 -21.66 24.60
N TRP A 330 36.29 -21.84 23.43
CA TRP A 330 35.57 -22.19 22.20
C TRP A 330 34.79 -23.50 22.37
N LYS A 331 35.41 -24.54 22.93
CA LYS A 331 34.76 -25.85 23.16
C LYS A 331 33.53 -25.74 24.07
N MET A 332 33.64 -25.00 25.17
CA MET A 332 32.50 -24.78 26.07
C MET A 332 31.35 -24.07 25.36
N LEU A 333 31.66 -23.00 24.62
CA LEU A 333 30.66 -22.20 23.90
C LEU A 333 30.08 -22.89 22.65
N HIS A 334 30.79 -23.86 22.08
CA HIS A 334 30.37 -24.56 20.86
C HIS A 334 29.42 -25.74 21.15
N HIS A 335 29.55 -26.39 22.31
CA HIS A 335 28.78 -27.59 22.64
C HIS A 335 27.63 -27.36 23.63
N GLU A 336 27.63 -26.25 24.36
CA GLU A 336 26.57 -25.92 25.30
C GLU A 336 25.82 -24.64 24.88
N ASP A 337 24.52 -24.60 25.18
CA ASP A 337 23.71 -23.41 24.96
C ASP A 337 24.26 -22.22 25.79
N PRO A 338 24.47 -21.04 25.19
CA PRO A 338 25.06 -19.90 25.88
C PRO A 338 24.33 -19.48 27.16
N GLU A 339 23.00 -19.61 27.22
CA GLU A 339 22.22 -19.31 28.43
C GLU A 339 22.48 -20.34 29.54
N SER A 340 22.61 -21.62 29.16
CA SER A 340 22.99 -22.71 30.07
C SER A 340 24.39 -22.51 30.68
N ILE A 341 25.36 -22.09 29.88
CA ILE A 341 26.73 -21.78 30.35
C ILE A 341 26.70 -20.63 31.34
N VAL A 342 25.99 -19.55 31.01
CA VAL A 342 25.85 -18.38 31.90
C VAL A 342 25.17 -18.77 33.21
N MET A 343 24.14 -19.62 33.17
CA MET A 343 23.47 -20.12 34.37
C MET A 343 24.39 -20.95 35.26
N LYS A 344 25.20 -21.86 34.70
CA LYS A 344 26.20 -22.65 35.45
C LYS A 344 27.24 -21.76 36.13
N ILE A 345 27.78 -20.78 35.40
CA ILE A 345 28.74 -19.80 35.94
C ILE A 345 28.12 -19.00 37.10
N ILE A 346 26.87 -18.54 36.97
CA ILE A 346 26.17 -17.80 38.03
C ILE A 346 25.89 -18.69 39.25
N GLN A 347 25.58 -19.97 39.03
CA GLN A 347 25.23 -20.93 40.09
C GLN A 347 26.46 -21.55 40.79
N GLY A 348 27.67 -21.29 40.30
CA GLY A 348 28.91 -21.75 40.92
C GLY A 348 29.15 -23.27 40.81
N THR A 349 28.52 -23.92 39.83
CA THR A 349 28.68 -25.33 39.45
C THR A 349 29.21 -25.42 38.04
#